data_AF-A0A182N4W0-F1
#
_entry.id   AF-A0A182N4W0-F1
#
_cell.length_a   1.000
_cell.length_b   1.000
_cell.length_c   1.000
_cell.angle_alpha   90.00
_cell.angle_beta   90.00
_cell.angle_gamma   90.00
#
_symmetry.space_group_name_H-M   'P 1'
#
loop_
_entity.id
_entity.type
_entity.pdbx_description
1 polymer ?
#
loop_
_entity_poly.entity_id
_entity_poly.type
_entity_poly.pdbx_seq_one_letter_code
_entity_poly.pdbx_strand_id
1 'polypeptide(L)'
;MIRTDSPYFLCSALPNHWRSNKTLPSAFKVISLGDVSDGTMVTIRAGNDENFCAELRNCTAVMRNQVAKFNDLRFVGRSGRGKA
;
A
#
# COMPACT_ATOMS: atom_id res chain seq x y z
N MET A 1 -11.61 4.41 -3.81
CA MET A 1 -10.25 4.88 -4.07
C MET A 1 -10.05 6.18 -3.31
N ILE A 2 -8.85 6.44 -2.80
CA ILE A 2 -8.48 7.67 -2.09
C ILE A 2 -7.39 8.41 -2.87
N ARG A 3 -7.40 9.73 -2.78
CA ARG A 3 -6.30 10.56 -3.31
C ARG A 3 -5.10 10.42 -2.38
N THR A 4 -3.92 10.33 -2.98
CA THR A 4 -2.65 10.49 -2.25
C THR A 4 -2.27 11.98 -2.25
N ASP A 5 -1.16 12.32 -1.59
CA ASP A 5 -0.61 13.68 -1.65
C ASP A 5 -0.04 14.02 -3.04
N SER A 6 0.23 13.00 -3.86
CA SER A 6 0.56 13.21 -5.27
C SER A 6 -0.71 13.40 -6.09
N PRO A 7 -0.78 14.44 -6.95
CA PRO A 7 -1.94 14.65 -7.82
C PRO A 7 -2.12 13.55 -8.88
N TYR A 8 -1.08 12.75 -9.13
CA TYR A 8 -1.07 11.72 -10.18
C TYR A 8 -1.39 10.31 -9.68
N PHE A 9 -1.46 10.08 -8.37
CA PHE A 9 -1.67 8.73 -7.84
C PHE A 9 -2.88 8.65 -6.92
N LEU A 10 -3.68 7.59 -7.16
CA LEU A 10 -4.75 7.15 -6.29
C LEU A 10 -4.40 5.79 -5.70
N CYS A 11 -4.91 5.46 -4.52
CA CYS A 11 -4.80 4.10 -3.98
C CYS A 11 -6.10 3.56 -3.38
N SER A 12 -6.14 2.25 -3.13
CA SER A 12 -7.24 1.63 -2.36
C SER A 12 -7.30 2.24 -0.96
N ALA A 13 -8.50 2.41 -0.41
CA ALA A 13 -8.62 2.73 1.02
C ALA A 13 -8.13 1.54 1.85
N LEU A 14 -7.40 1.82 2.93
CA LEU A 14 -7.03 0.82 3.93
C LEU A 14 -8.02 0.88 5.12
N PRO A 15 -8.25 -0.23 5.83
CA PRO A 15 -8.96 -0.20 7.10
C PRO A 15 -8.22 0.69 8.12
N ASN A 16 -8.95 1.48 8.90
CA ASN A 16 -8.36 2.33 9.95
C ASN A 16 -7.61 1.53 11.03
N HIS A 17 -8.04 0.29 11.29
CA HIS A 17 -7.37 -0.64 12.19
C HIS A 17 -7.48 -2.04 11.61
N TRP A 18 -6.36 -2.76 11.52
CA TRP A 18 -6.31 -4.10 10.98
C TRP A 18 -5.39 -5.01 11.78
N ARG A 19 -5.72 -6.30 11.82
CA ARG A 19 -4.91 -7.30 12.53
C ARG A 19 -3.60 -7.53 11.77
N SER A 20 -2.48 -7.57 12.49
CA SER A 20 -1.18 -7.88 11.91
C SER A 20 -1.16 -9.23 11.20
N ASN A 21 -0.44 -9.28 10.07
CA ASN A 21 -0.26 -10.43 9.18
C ASN A 21 -1.58 -11.07 8.67
N LYS A 22 -2.69 -10.34 8.74
CA LYS A 22 -3.99 -10.75 8.17
C LYS A 22 -4.16 -10.14 6.78
N THR A 23 -4.62 -10.95 5.83
CA THR A 23 -5.04 -10.52 4.49
C THR A 23 -6.00 -9.33 4.59
N LEU A 24 -5.79 -8.31 3.77
CA LEU A 24 -6.68 -7.15 3.68
C LEU A 24 -8.06 -7.57 3.16
N PRO A 25 -9.15 -6.89 3.55
CA PRO A 25 -10.50 -7.24 3.11
C PRO A 25 -10.69 -7.09 1.59
N SER A 26 -9.84 -6.29 0.95
CA SER A 26 -9.78 -6.12 -0.50
C SER A 26 -8.33 -5.92 -0.93
N ALA A 27 -7.99 -6.34 -2.16
CA ALA A 27 -6.66 -6.12 -2.72
C ALA A 27 -6.30 -4.62 -2.77
N PHE A 28 -5.11 -4.29 -2.28
CA PHE A 28 -4.57 -2.94 -2.39
C PHE A 28 -4.12 -2.67 -3.82
N LYS A 29 -4.42 -1.48 -4.33
CA LYS A 29 -4.05 -1.03 -5.68
C LYS A 29 -3.46 0.36 -5.61
N VAL A 30 -2.47 0.64 -6.45
CA VAL A 30 -2.01 1.98 -6.79
C VAL A 30 -2.38 2.23 -8.25
N ILE A 31 -3.02 3.37 -8.52
CA ILE A 31 -3.47 3.77 -9.86
C ILE A 31 -2.76 5.07 -10.23
N SER A 32 -2.17 5.11 -11.41
CA SER A 32 -1.63 6.34 -12.00
C SER A 32 -2.68 7.03 -12.87
N LEU A 33 -2.75 8.36 -12.77
CA LEU A 33 -3.58 9.22 -13.63
C LEU A 33 -2.79 9.76 -14.83
N GLY A 34 -1.44 9.72 -14.76
CA GLY A 34 -0.56 9.97 -15.91
C GLY A 34 -0.01 8.65 -16.45
N ASP A 35 0.78 8.73 -17.53
CA ASP A 35 1.39 7.56 -18.16
C ASP A 35 2.60 7.06 -17.36
N VAL A 36 2.60 5.76 -17.08
CA VAL A 36 3.66 5.05 -16.35
C VAL A 36 3.82 3.72 -17.06
N SER A 37 5.01 3.46 -17.58
CA SER A 37 5.26 2.27 -18.38
C SER A 37 4.87 0.98 -17.66
N ASP A 38 4.24 0.08 -18.40
CA ASP A 38 4.03 -1.28 -17.96
C ASP A 38 5.37 -1.92 -17.58
N GLY A 39 5.37 -2.67 -16.48
CA GLY A 39 6.59 -3.26 -15.93
C GLY A 39 7.26 -2.41 -14.83
N THR A 40 6.88 -1.15 -14.64
CA THR A 40 7.41 -0.34 -13.53
C THR A 40 7.08 -0.97 -12.18
N MET A 41 8.11 -1.22 -11.37
CA MET A 41 7.94 -1.74 -10.01
C MET A 41 7.36 -0.67 -9.08
N VAL A 42 6.36 -1.05 -8.28
CA VAL A 42 5.75 -0.22 -7.25
C VAL A 42 5.92 -0.91 -5.91
N THR A 43 6.53 -0.22 -4.95
CA THR A 43 6.78 -0.75 -3.60
C THR A 43 6.07 0.11 -2.55
N ILE A 44 5.44 -0.52 -1.56
CA ILE A 44 4.82 0.13 -0.40
C ILE A 44 5.76 0.01 0.80
N ARG A 45 5.85 1.09 1.57
CA ARG A 45 6.47 1.13 2.89
C ARG A 45 5.46 1.69 3.88
N ALA A 46 5.58 1.29 5.14
CA ALA A 46 4.75 1.79 6.22
C ALA A 46 5.65 2.18 7.39
N GLY A 47 5.31 3.25 8.08
CA GLY A 47 6.04 3.67 9.27
C GLY A 47 5.43 4.89 9.93
N ASN A 48 5.82 5.09 11.18
CA ASN A 48 5.47 6.23 12.02
C ASN A 48 6.63 6.53 12.99
N ASP A 49 6.43 7.43 13.95
CA ASP A 49 7.48 7.85 14.90
C ASP A 49 7.99 6.71 15.82
N GLU A 50 7.20 5.67 16.06
CA GLU A 50 7.61 4.50 16.87
C GLU A 50 8.27 3.41 16.04
N ASN A 51 7.81 3.22 14.81
CA ASN A 51 8.30 2.21 13.90
C ASN A 51 8.51 2.84 12.52
N PHE A 52 9.71 3.34 12.27
CA PHE A 52 10.05 4.05 11.05
C PHE A 52 9.86 3.21 9.77
N CYS A 53 10.04 1.89 9.88
CA CYS A 53 9.89 0.98 8.74
C CYS A 53 9.32 -0.35 9.21
N ALA A 54 7.99 -0.43 9.20
CA ALA A 54 7.27 -1.64 9.58
C ALA A 54 7.49 -2.75 8.55
N GLU A 55 7.62 -3.99 9.06
CA GLU A 55 7.68 -5.18 8.21
C GLU A 55 6.35 -5.35 7.44
N LEU A 56 6.45 -5.54 6.13
CA LEU A 56 5.34 -5.82 5.22
C LEU A 56 5.60 -7.11 4.46
N ARG A 57 4.53 -7.78 4.02
CA ARG A 57 4.59 -8.91 3.07
C ARG A 57 3.90 -8.54 1.78
N ASN A 58 4.47 -9.02 0.67
CA ASN A 58 3.96 -8.77 -0.69
C ASN A 58 3.79 -7.27 -0.98
N CYS A 59 4.74 -6.47 -0.50
CA CYS A 59 4.73 -5.01 -0.62
C CYS A 59 5.26 -4.47 -1.95
N THR A 60 5.50 -5.35 -2.93
CA THR A 60 5.92 -4.97 -4.28
C THR A 60 4.91 -5.52 -5.29
N ALA A 61 4.55 -4.68 -6.27
CA ALA A 61 3.71 -5.03 -7.40
C ALA A 61 4.30 -4.42 -8.68
N VAL A 62 3.75 -4.82 -9.82
CA VAL A 62 4.15 -4.30 -11.13
C VAL A 62 3.00 -3.45 -11.68
N MET A 63 3.34 -2.27 -12.20
CA MET A 63 2.40 -1.42 -12.93
C MET A 63 1.99 -2.10 -14.23
N ARG A 64 0.69 -2.19 -14.48
CA ARG A 64 0.13 -2.66 -15.74
C ARG A 64 -1.16 -1.92 -16.07
N ASN A 65 -1.24 -1.32 -17.24
CA ASN A 65 -2.35 -0.45 -17.66
C ASN A 65 -2.68 0.59 -16.58
N GLN A 66 -1.66 1.31 -16.12
CA GLN A 66 -1.77 2.32 -15.05
C GLN A 66 -2.26 1.81 -13.68
N VAL A 67 -2.29 0.50 -13.45
CA VAL A 67 -2.67 -0.10 -12.17
C VAL A 67 -1.61 -1.08 -11.67
N ALA A 68 -1.06 -0.83 -10.48
CA ALA A 68 -0.27 -1.80 -9.73
C ALA A 68 -1.18 -2.46 -8.66
N LYS A 69 -1.51 -3.74 -8.86
CA LYS A 69 -2.33 -4.53 -7.93
C LYS A 69 -1.44 -5.40 -7.05
N PHE A 70 -1.50 -5.17 -5.74
CA PHE A 70 -0.74 -5.94 -4.77
C PHE A 70 -1.47 -7.24 -4.44
N ASN A 71 -0.79 -8.36 -4.61
CA ASN A 71 -1.33 -9.67 -4.32
C ASN A 71 -1.13 -10.00 -2.84
N ASP A 72 -2.21 -9.94 -2.06
CA ASP A 72 -2.18 -10.26 -0.63
C ASP A 72 -1.14 -9.43 0.17
N LEU A 73 -1.15 -8.10 -0.02
CA LEU A 73 -0.38 -7.17 0.81
C LEU A 73 -0.77 -7.35 2.28
N ARG A 74 0.23 -7.46 3.18
CA ARG A 74 0.00 -7.55 4.62
C ARG A 74 0.94 -6.65 5.40
N PHE A 75 0.41 -6.11 6.50
CA PHE A 75 1.16 -5.37 7.51
C PHE A 75 1.54 -6.34 8.63
N VAL A 76 2.84 -6.63 8.81
CA VAL A 76 3.33 -7.55 9.85
C VAL A 76 3.76 -6.78 11.09
N GLY A 77 4.53 -5.69 10.90
CA GLY A 77 4.89 -4.76 11.95
C GLY A 77 3.66 -4.08 12.56
N ARG A 78 3.72 -3.81 13.87
CA ARG A 78 2.66 -3.09 14.59
C ARG A 78 3.01 -1.60 14.65
N SER A 79 1.98 -0.75 14.65
CA SER A 79 2.09 0.71 14.72
C SER A 79 2.29 1.26 16.14
N GLY A 80 2.00 0.46 17.17
CA GLY A 80 1.99 0.90 18.58
C GLY A 80 0.57 1.03 19.13
N ARG A 81 0.44 1.32 20.43
CA ARG A 81 -0.87 1.47 21.08
C ARG A 81 -1.46 2.84 20.72
N GLY A 82 -2.63 2.84 20.07
CA GLY A 82 -3.34 4.08 19.73
C GLY A 82 -2.70 4.89 18.59
N LYS A 83 -1.78 4.28 17.82
CA LYS A 83 -1.13 4.90 16.66
C LYS A 83 -1.53 4.22 15.36
N ALA A 84 -1.55 5.01 14.29
CA ALA A 84 -1.61 4.52 12.91
C ALA A 84 -0.19 4.28 12.39
#